data_AF-A0A9B0SV88-F1
#
_entry.id   AF-A0A9B0SV88-F1
#
_cell.length_a   1.000
_cell.length_b   1.000
_cell.length_c   1.000
_cell.angle_alpha   90.00
_cell.angle_beta   90.00
_cell.angle_gamma   90.00
#
_symmetry.space_group_name_H-M   'P 1'
#
loop_
_entity.id
_entity.type
_entity.pdbx_description
1 polymer ?
#
loop_
_entity_poly.entity_id
_entity_poly.type
_entity_poly.pdbx_seq_one_letter_code
_entity_poly.pdbx_strand_id
1 'polypeptide(L)'
;MDVQQMAHMGPRKKRARQMGTSVASSPHDIKFQDLVLFILEKKMGTTRRTFLMELARRKGFRVENELSDAVTHIVAENNSGSDVLEWLQVQKIKASSQLELLDVSWLIECIGAGKPVEMTGKHQLVMGRDSSSSPNPSPQKTPPPAGEKISQYACQRRTTLAHHNHIFTDAFEVLAENFEFRENEGSCLAFLRAASVLKSLPFTIITMKDTEGIPCLGDKVKGVIEEIIEDGESSEAKAVLNDERYNSFKLFTSVFGVGLKTSEKWFRMGFRTLSKIKTDKTLKFTRMQEAGFLYHEDLVSRVTRPEADAVSVLVKEAVWAFLPDAFITMTGGFRRGKDVGHDVDFLITSPGSTEEEEKQLLHKVMNLWEKEGLLLYYDLVESTFEKLKLPSRKVDALDHFQKCFLILKLHHQRVDSGKSSQLQGKPWKAIRVDLVMCPFECRAFALLGWTGSRQFERDLRRYATHERKMMLDNHALYDKTKRIFLKAESEEEIFAHLGLDYIEPWERNA
;
A
#
# COMPACT_ATOMS: atom_id res chain seq x y z
N MET A 1 63.06 19.34 -26.80
CA MET A 1 62.86 20.16 -28.00
C MET A 1 61.64 19.58 -28.70
N ASP A 2 60.45 20.16 -28.75
CA ASP A 2 59.87 21.48 -28.41
C ASP A 2 58.36 21.21 -28.10
N VAL A 3 57.71 21.72 -27.03
CA VAL A 3 57.05 23.05 -26.84
C VAL A 3 56.13 23.39 -28.03
N GLN A 4 54.80 23.56 -28.00
CA GLN A 4 53.77 24.22 -27.15
C GLN A 4 52.39 23.74 -27.74
N GLN A 5 51.19 23.79 -27.15
CA GLN A 5 50.48 24.87 -26.46
C GLN A 5 49.14 24.31 -25.89
N MET A 6 48.76 24.69 -24.67
CA MET A 6 47.45 24.41 -24.05
C MET A 6 46.43 25.49 -24.46
N ALA A 7 45.16 25.09 -24.67
CA ALA A 7 44.04 26.01 -24.79
C ALA A 7 42.90 25.64 -23.82
N HIS A 8 42.59 26.59 -22.92
CA HIS A 8 41.43 26.62 -22.04
C HIS A 8 40.12 26.77 -22.84
N MET A 9 39.08 26.01 -22.50
CA MET A 9 37.71 26.27 -22.95
C MET A 9 36.78 26.57 -21.76
N GLY A 10 36.28 27.82 -21.71
CA GLY A 10 35.22 28.26 -20.81
C GLY A 10 33.81 27.84 -21.26
N PRO A 11 32.77 28.20 -20.48
CA PRO A 11 31.42 27.63 -20.61
C PRO A 11 30.67 28.12 -21.86
N ARG A 12 30.12 27.17 -22.63
CA ARG A 12 29.30 27.43 -23.83
C ARG A 12 27.91 28.00 -23.44
N LYS A 13 27.61 29.20 -23.93
CA LYS A 13 26.27 29.83 -23.90
C LYS A 13 25.25 28.98 -24.69
N LYS A 14 24.07 28.72 -24.11
CA LYS A 14 22.90 28.14 -24.77
C LYS A 14 22.42 29.06 -25.90
N ARG A 15 22.31 28.53 -27.12
CA ARG A 15 21.62 29.17 -28.26
C ARG A 15 20.11 29.00 -28.08
N ALA A 16 19.37 30.09 -28.31
CA ALA A 16 17.91 30.11 -28.33
C ALA A 16 17.35 29.20 -29.45
N ARG A 17 16.31 28.42 -29.13
CA ARG A 17 15.54 27.64 -30.11
C ARG A 17 14.46 28.53 -30.73
N GLN A 18 14.45 28.57 -32.06
CA GLN A 18 13.45 29.24 -32.89
C GLN A 18 12.05 28.64 -32.69
N MET A 19 11.03 29.50 -32.70
CA MET A 19 9.62 29.13 -32.82
C MET A 19 9.38 28.38 -34.13
N GLY A 20 8.98 27.12 -34.01
CA GLY A 20 8.55 26.28 -35.12
C GLY A 20 7.06 26.48 -35.41
N THR A 21 6.78 26.75 -36.68
CA THR A 21 5.49 26.85 -37.35
C THR A 21 4.56 25.64 -37.16
N SER A 22 3.27 25.93 -37.07
CA SER A 22 2.11 25.02 -37.07
C SER A 22 2.26 23.87 -38.08
N VAL A 23 2.27 22.63 -37.58
CA VAL A 23 2.25 21.41 -38.40
C VAL A 23 0.80 21.04 -38.67
N ALA A 24 0.37 21.13 -39.94
CA ALA A 24 -0.94 20.68 -40.40
C ALA A 24 -1.01 19.14 -40.37
N SER A 25 -2.01 18.58 -39.69
CA SER A 25 -2.31 17.15 -39.66
C SER A 25 -2.99 16.68 -40.95
N SER A 26 -2.66 15.47 -41.41
CA SER A 26 -3.31 14.79 -42.54
C SER A 26 -4.84 14.74 -42.42
N PRO A 27 -5.60 14.83 -43.54
CA PRO A 27 -7.06 14.79 -43.49
C PRO A 27 -7.52 13.37 -43.11
N HIS A 28 -8.05 13.22 -41.89
CA HIS A 28 -8.77 12.02 -41.47
C HIS A 28 -10.17 12.02 -42.09
N ASP A 29 -10.65 10.89 -42.60
CA ASP A 29 -12.01 10.76 -43.14
C ASP A 29 -13.06 10.94 -42.03
N ILE A 30 -13.83 12.03 -42.10
CA ILE A 30 -14.89 12.33 -41.13
C ILE A 30 -16.12 11.49 -41.46
N LYS A 31 -16.46 10.56 -40.57
CA LYS A 31 -17.61 9.63 -40.71
C LYS A 31 -18.89 10.17 -40.06
N PHE A 32 -18.76 10.99 -39.02
CA PHE A 32 -19.89 11.48 -38.22
C PHE A 32 -19.99 13.01 -38.33
N GLN A 33 -20.55 13.50 -39.44
CA GLN A 33 -20.54 14.94 -39.77
C GLN A 33 -21.48 15.77 -38.87
N ASP A 34 -22.54 15.14 -38.36
CA ASP A 34 -23.54 15.79 -37.50
C ASP A 34 -23.06 15.98 -36.05
N LEU A 35 -21.92 15.40 -35.68
CA LEU A 35 -21.33 15.46 -34.34
C LEU A 35 -20.00 16.21 -34.38
N VAL A 36 -20.05 17.48 -34.01
CA VAL A 36 -18.88 18.35 -33.87
C VAL A 36 -18.49 18.43 -32.40
N LEU A 37 -17.38 17.78 -32.04
CA LEU A 37 -16.90 17.68 -30.67
C LEU A 37 -15.89 18.79 -30.34
N PHE A 38 -15.99 19.32 -29.13
CA PHE A 38 -14.93 20.09 -28.49
C PHE A 38 -14.56 19.44 -27.16
N ILE A 39 -13.27 19.17 -26.97
CA ILE A 39 -12.76 18.57 -25.73
C ILE A 39 -12.19 19.69 -24.85
N LEU A 40 -12.79 19.89 -23.68
CA LEU A 40 -12.41 20.91 -22.72
C LEU A 40 -11.12 20.51 -21.98
N GLU A 41 -10.11 21.39 -22.03
CA GLU A 41 -8.81 21.13 -21.40
C GLU A 41 -8.80 21.31 -19.88
N LYS A 42 -9.73 22.13 -19.35
CA LYS A 42 -9.85 22.44 -17.92
C LYS A 42 -9.92 21.13 -17.12
N LYS A 43 -8.99 20.91 -16.19
CA LYS A 43 -8.85 19.67 -15.36
C LYS A 43 -8.53 18.36 -16.12
N MET A 44 -8.31 18.42 -17.44
CA MET A 44 -7.90 17.27 -18.28
C MET A 44 -6.42 17.33 -18.67
N GLY A 45 -5.87 18.53 -18.87
CA GLY A 45 -4.47 18.74 -19.28
C GLY A 45 -4.22 18.58 -20.79
N THR A 46 -3.24 19.32 -21.31
CA THR A 46 -2.97 19.45 -22.77
C THR A 46 -2.59 18.11 -23.42
N THR A 47 -1.78 17.28 -22.74
CA THR A 47 -1.33 15.97 -23.26
C THR A 47 -2.51 15.02 -23.46
N ARG A 48 -3.35 14.85 -22.43
CA ARG A 48 -4.52 13.95 -22.48
C ARG A 48 -5.57 14.45 -23.45
N ARG A 49 -5.82 15.77 -23.47
CA ARG A 49 -6.68 16.39 -24.49
C ARG A 49 -6.19 16.08 -25.90
N THR A 50 -4.90 16.30 -26.18
CA THR A 50 -4.32 16.04 -27.52
C THR A 50 -4.42 14.57 -27.91
N PHE A 51 -4.16 13.66 -26.97
CA PHE A 51 -4.31 12.22 -27.19
C PHE A 51 -5.75 11.83 -27.53
N LEU A 52 -6.74 12.30 -26.77
CA LEU A 52 -8.16 12.00 -27.00
C LEU A 52 -8.65 12.61 -28.32
N MET A 53 -8.21 13.83 -28.67
CA MET A 53 -8.54 14.47 -29.94
C MET A 53 -8.03 13.65 -31.13
N GLU A 54 -6.77 13.21 -31.09
CA GLU A 54 -6.18 12.39 -32.15
C GLU A 54 -6.86 11.01 -32.24
N LEU A 55 -7.14 10.38 -31.10
CA LEU A 55 -7.80 9.09 -31.05
C LEU A 55 -9.23 9.13 -31.61
N ALA A 56 -10.00 10.17 -31.25
CA ALA A 56 -11.34 10.40 -31.79
C ALA A 56 -11.32 10.66 -33.30
N ARG A 57 -10.38 11.49 -33.79
CA ARG A 57 -10.22 11.76 -35.23
C ARG A 57 -9.89 10.50 -36.02
N ARG A 58 -9.00 9.65 -35.51
CA ARG A 58 -8.68 8.33 -36.13
C ARG A 58 -9.90 7.40 -36.20
N LYS A 59 -10.88 7.58 -35.32
CA LYS A 59 -12.15 6.84 -35.33
C LYS A 59 -13.23 7.48 -36.20
N GLY A 60 -12.92 8.60 -36.88
CA GLY A 60 -13.84 9.28 -37.80
C GLY A 60 -14.74 10.33 -37.16
N PHE A 61 -14.48 10.72 -35.90
CA PHE A 61 -15.18 11.83 -35.26
C PHE A 61 -14.59 13.17 -35.68
N ARG A 62 -15.46 14.16 -35.86
CA ARG A 62 -15.04 15.55 -36.07
C ARG A 62 -14.76 16.21 -34.72
N VAL A 63 -13.51 16.58 -34.48
CA VAL A 63 -13.08 17.25 -33.25
C VAL A 63 -12.41 18.57 -33.59
N GLU A 64 -12.96 19.68 -33.09
CA GLU A 64 -12.44 21.03 -33.31
C GLU A 64 -11.33 21.37 -32.29
N ASN A 65 -10.31 22.10 -32.75
CA ASN A 65 -9.22 22.55 -31.87
C ASN A 65 -9.64 23.75 -31.00
N GLU A 66 -10.56 24.56 -31.52
CA GLU A 66 -11.06 25.79 -30.92
C GLU A 66 -12.57 25.70 -30.81
N LEU A 67 -13.13 26.31 -29.76
CA LEU A 67 -14.57 26.35 -29.57
C LEU A 67 -15.17 27.33 -30.59
N SER A 68 -16.20 26.89 -31.32
CA SER A 68 -16.88 27.68 -32.34
C SER A 68 -18.38 27.36 -32.37
N ASP A 69 -19.16 28.17 -33.09
CA ASP A 69 -20.62 27.98 -33.23
C ASP A 69 -20.99 26.66 -33.94
N ALA A 70 -20.03 26.00 -34.58
CA ALA A 70 -20.22 24.68 -35.18
C ALA A 70 -20.23 23.55 -34.16
N VAL A 71 -19.77 23.77 -32.92
CA VAL A 71 -19.66 22.73 -31.88
C VAL A 71 -21.04 22.35 -31.35
N THR A 72 -21.28 21.05 -31.32
CA THR A 72 -22.56 20.44 -30.88
C THR A 72 -22.42 19.78 -29.51
N HIS A 73 -21.24 19.27 -29.17
CA HIS A 73 -20.99 18.54 -27.93
C HIS A 73 -19.68 19.02 -27.29
N ILE A 74 -19.73 19.33 -25.99
CA ILE A 74 -18.54 19.59 -25.18
C ILE A 74 -18.30 18.39 -24.29
N VAL A 75 -17.11 17.81 -24.42
CA VAL A 75 -16.65 16.69 -23.60
C VAL A 75 -15.66 17.23 -22.57
N ALA A 76 -15.92 16.98 -21.29
CA ALA A 76 -15.05 17.38 -20.20
C ALA A 76 -14.74 16.20 -19.26
N GLU A 77 -13.56 16.22 -18.65
CA GLU A 77 -13.14 15.22 -17.64
C GLU A 77 -13.02 15.92 -16.29
N ASN A 78 -13.58 15.35 -15.22
CA ASN A 78 -13.53 15.90 -13.87
C ASN A 78 -14.14 17.32 -13.70
N ASN A 79 -15.06 17.72 -14.59
CA ASN A 79 -15.80 18.98 -14.50
C ASN A 79 -17.28 18.73 -14.18
N SER A 80 -17.88 19.59 -13.35
CA SER A 80 -19.34 19.63 -13.20
C SER A 80 -19.99 20.36 -14.37
N GLY A 81 -21.29 20.15 -14.62
CA GLY A 81 -22.03 20.91 -15.66
C GLY A 81 -21.97 22.42 -15.42
N SER A 82 -22.01 22.85 -14.16
CA SER A 82 -21.80 24.24 -13.76
C SER A 82 -20.39 24.76 -14.08
N ASP A 83 -19.34 23.96 -13.88
CA ASP A 83 -17.94 24.36 -14.16
C ASP A 83 -17.74 24.67 -15.64
N VAL A 84 -18.41 23.92 -16.51
CA VAL A 84 -18.34 24.06 -17.96
C VAL A 84 -19.15 25.27 -18.43
N LEU A 85 -20.35 25.49 -17.88
CA LEU A 85 -21.17 26.67 -18.20
C LEU A 85 -20.51 27.98 -17.75
N GLU A 86 -19.93 28.03 -16.56
CA GLU A 86 -19.17 29.19 -16.09
C GLU A 86 -18.00 29.49 -17.04
N TRP A 87 -17.27 28.45 -17.45
CA TRP A 87 -16.18 28.60 -18.42
C TRP A 87 -16.68 29.13 -19.76
N LEU A 88 -17.84 28.67 -20.26
CA LEU A 88 -18.45 29.18 -21.50
C LEU A 88 -18.86 30.65 -21.40
N GLN A 89 -19.38 31.10 -20.26
CA GLN A 89 -19.74 32.51 -20.03
C GLN A 89 -18.51 33.43 -20.13
N VAL A 90 -17.36 33.00 -19.61
CA VAL A 90 -16.10 33.75 -19.69
C VAL A 90 -15.61 33.91 -21.14
N GLN A 91 -15.86 32.91 -22.00
CA GLN A 91 -15.46 32.95 -23.40
C GLN A 91 -16.35 33.84 -24.29
N LYS A 92 -17.42 34.46 -23.75
CA LYS A 92 -18.38 35.32 -24.46
C LYS A 92 -19.06 34.67 -25.68
N ILE A 93 -19.21 33.34 -25.66
CA ILE A 93 -19.84 32.60 -26.77
C ILE A 93 -21.35 32.51 -26.51
N LYS A 94 -22.15 32.82 -27.53
CA LYS A 94 -23.60 32.59 -27.50
C LYS A 94 -23.81 31.09 -27.69
N ALA A 95 -23.95 30.34 -26.60
CA ALA A 95 -24.28 28.92 -26.68
C ALA A 95 -25.54 28.73 -27.55
N SER A 96 -25.41 27.97 -28.65
CA SER A 96 -26.56 27.52 -29.42
C SER A 96 -27.49 26.72 -28.50
N SER A 97 -28.80 26.81 -28.71
CA SER A 97 -29.83 26.17 -27.87
C SER A 97 -29.84 24.63 -27.93
N GLN A 98 -28.80 24.00 -28.48
CA GLN A 98 -28.65 22.55 -28.71
C GLN A 98 -27.27 22.01 -28.27
N LEU A 99 -26.53 22.72 -27.42
CA LEU A 99 -25.20 22.32 -26.97
C LEU A 99 -25.28 21.24 -25.87
N GLU A 100 -24.75 20.04 -26.13
CA GLU A 100 -24.72 18.94 -25.15
C GLU A 100 -23.43 18.98 -24.32
N LEU A 101 -23.55 18.83 -22.99
CA LEU A 101 -22.43 18.80 -22.05
C LEU A 101 -22.23 17.38 -21.50
N LEU A 102 -21.10 16.77 -21.83
CA LEU A 102 -20.84 15.36 -21.59
C LEU A 102 -19.56 15.13 -20.78
N ASP A 103 -19.59 14.09 -19.95
CA ASP A 103 -18.40 13.53 -19.32
C ASP A 103 -17.54 12.77 -20.36
N VAL A 104 -16.23 12.72 -20.11
CA VAL A 104 -15.26 11.99 -20.94
C VAL A 104 -15.61 10.53 -21.14
N SER A 105 -16.35 9.91 -20.21
CA SER A 105 -16.79 8.52 -20.31
C SER A 105 -17.57 8.25 -21.60
N TRP A 106 -18.39 9.21 -22.06
CA TRP A 106 -19.14 9.08 -23.32
C TRP A 106 -18.20 8.98 -24.53
N LEU A 107 -17.18 9.85 -24.57
CA LEU A 107 -16.21 9.85 -25.66
C LEU A 107 -15.41 8.54 -25.68
N ILE A 108 -15.05 8.02 -24.51
CA ILE A 108 -14.34 6.73 -24.37
C ILE A 108 -15.22 5.58 -24.89
N GLU A 109 -16.50 5.55 -24.53
CA GLU A 109 -17.47 4.55 -25.03
C GLU A 109 -17.64 4.66 -26.57
N CYS A 110 -17.77 5.88 -27.10
CA CYS A 110 -17.82 6.16 -28.54
C CYS A 110 -16.58 5.66 -29.30
N ILE A 111 -15.39 5.93 -28.77
CA ILE A 111 -14.12 5.49 -29.35
C ILE A 111 -14.00 3.96 -29.32
N GLY A 112 -14.40 3.33 -28.21
CA GLY A 112 -14.40 1.89 -28.04
C GLY A 112 -15.37 1.18 -29.00
N ALA A 113 -16.58 1.71 -29.15
CA ALA A 113 -17.58 1.21 -30.08
C ALA A 113 -17.30 1.55 -31.56
N GLY A 114 -16.42 2.52 -31.82
CA GLY A 114 -16.12 3.02 -33.17
C GLY A 114 -17.28 3.77 -33.84
N LYS A 115 -18.31 4.15 -33.08
CA LYS A 115 -19.50 4.88 -33.52
C LYS A 115 -20.10 5.67 -32.34
N PRO A 116 -20.89 6.71 -32.58
CA PRO A 116 -21.62 7.41 -31.52
C PRO A 116 -22.52 6.44 -30.75
N VAL A 117 -22.42 6.46 -29.43
CA VAL A 117 -23.30 5.69 -28.54
C VAL A 117 -24.45 6.58 -28.06
N GLU A 118 -25.60 5.96 -27.75
CA GLU A 118 -26.77 6.67 -27.24
C GLU A 118 -26.46 7.43 -25.94
N MET A 119 -26.84 8.70 -25.90
CA MET A 119 -26.66 9.54 -24.72
C MET A 119 -27.65 9.09 -23.64
N THR A 120 -27.12 8.42 -22.62
CA THR A 120 -27.89 8.03 -21.42
C THR A 120 -27.56 9.01 -20.30
N GLY A 121 -28.45 9.15 -19.30
CA GLY A 121 -28.27 10.13 -18.22
C GLY A 121 -26.96 10.01 -17.43
N LYS A 122 -26.26 8.87 -17.50
CA LYS A 122 -24.91 8.67 -16.93
C LYS A 122 -23.79 9.45 -17.64
N HIS A 123 -24.03 9.92 -18.87
CA HIS A 123 -23.04 10.62 -19.69
C HIS A 123 -23.17 12.14 -19.62
N GLN A 124 -24.33 12.65 -19.20
CA GLN A 124 -24.62 14.06 -19.17
C GLN A 124 -24.12 14.71 -17.88
N LEU A 125 -23.48 15.87 -18.01
CA LEU A 125 -23.10 16.69 -16.88
C LEU A 125 -24.34 17.43 -16.35
N VAL A 126 -25.00 16.85 -15.35
CA VAL A 126 -26.31 17.33 -14.82
C VAL A 126 -26.20 18.73 -14.20
N MET A 127 -27.20 19.58 -14.49
CA MET A 127 -27.38 20.87 -13.81
C MET A 127 -27.94 20.66 -12.40
N GLY A 128 -27.26 21.21 -11.38
CA GLY A 128 -27.82 21.29 -10.04
C GLY A 128 -29.06 22.20 -10.03
N ARG A 129 -30.25 21.60 -10.00
CA ARG A 129 -31.48 22.26 -9.54
C ARG A 129 -31.89 21.58 -8.24
N ASP A 130 -31.94 22.37 -7.18
CA ASP A 130 -32.54 21.98 -5.91
C ASP A 130 -33.98 21.52 -6.12
N SER A 131 -34.32 20.28 -5.74
CA SER A 131 -35.36 19.94 -4.74
C SER A 131 -35.88 18.49 -4.84
N SER A 132 -35.83 17.83 -3.67
CA SER A 132 -36.81 16.88 -3.09
C SER A 132 -36.86 15.39 -3.47
N SER A 133 -36.65 14.59 -2.41
CA SER A 133 -37.29 13.30 -2.03
C SER A 133 -36.75 11.97 -2.57
N SER A 134 -35.94 11.30 -1.73
CA SER A 134 -36.11 9.93 -1.20
C SER A 134 -34.79 9.14 -1.10
N PRO A 135 -34.66 8.21 -0.12
CA PRO A 135 -33.40 7.95 0.55
C PRO A 135 -32.65 6.74 0.00
N ASN A 136 -31.35 6.89 -0.25
CA ASN A 136 -30.38 5.80 -0.13
C ASN A 136 -29.00 6.41 0.19
N PRO A 137 -28.23 5.83 1.13
CA PRO A 137 -27.05 6.48 1.70
C PRO A 137 -25.86 6.31 0.76
N SER A 138 -25.56 7.34 -0.03
CA SER A 138 -24.23 7.55 -0.58
C SER A 138 -23.37 8.33 0.43
N PRO A 139 -22.06 8.06 0.51
CA PRO A 139 -21.20 8.58 1.57
C PRO A 139 -21.15 10.10 1.49
N GLN A 140 -21.65 10.76 2.54
CA GLN A 140 -21.63 12.21 2.66
C GLN A 140 -20.17 12.69 2.61
N LYS A 141 -19.88 13.60 1.68
CA LYS A 141 -18.78 14.56 1.81
C LYS A 141 -19.11 15.49 2.97
N THR A 142 -18.88 15.06 4.20
CA THR A 142 -18.62 15.99 5.29
C THR A 142 -17.16 16.41 5.19
N PRO A 143 -16.86 17.68 4.87
CA PRO A 143 -15.56 18.23 5.24
C PRO A 143 -15.38 18.00 6.75
N PRO A 144 -14.16 17.69 7.23
CA PRO A 144 -13.93 17.61 8.66
C PRO A 144 -14.41 18.92 9.31
N PRO A 145 -15.00 18.87 10.52
CA PRO A 145 -15.33 20.08 11.26
C PRO A 145 -14.07 20.94 11.33
N ALA A 146 -14.20 22.21 10.94
CA ALA A 146 -13.10 23.17 10.97
C ALA A 146 -12.52 23.21 12.40
N GLY A 147 -11.39 22.55 12.64
CA GLY A 147 -10.70 22.59 13.95
C GLY A 147 -9.91 21.35 14.35
N GLU A 148 -10.18 20.16 13.82
CA GLU A 148 -9.40 18.96 14.20
C GLU A 148 -8.09 18.86 13.43
N LYS A 149 -7.00 19.22 14.11
CA LYS A 149 -5.65 19.10 13.58
C LYS A 149 -5.25 17.62 13.49
N ILE A 150 -5.02 17.13 12.27
CA ILE A 150 -4.54 15.77 12.03
C ILE A 150 -3.21 15.55 12.75
N SER A 151 -3.13 14.51 13.57
CA SER A 151 -1.90 14.19 14.31
C SER A 151 -0.81 13.63 13.41
N GLN A 152 0.44 13.97 13.71
CA GLN A 152 1.63 13.36 13.10
C GLN A 152 1.84 11.89 13.52
N TYR A 153 1.17 11.42 14.58
CA TYR A 153 1.33 10.07 15.13
C TYR A 153 0.20 9.17 14.65
N ALA A 154 0.54 8.04 13.99
CA ALA A 154 -0.46 7.07 13.54
C ALA A 154 -1.32 6.52 14.69
N CYS A 155 -0.79 6.42 15.90
CA CYS A 155 -1.55 6.01 17.10
C CYS A 155 -2.63 7.00 17.56
N GLN A 156 -2.74 8.17 16.91
CA GLN A 156 -3.80 9.17 17.11
C GLN A 156 -4.63 9.38 15.84
N ARG A 157 -4.55 8.44 14.88
CA ARG A 157 -5.35 8.45 13.65
C ARG A 157 -6.09 7.12 13.53
N ARG A 158 -7.29 7.18 12.98
CA ARG A 158 -8.06 5.99 12.59
C ARG A 158 -7.79 5.74 11.11
N THR A 159 -7.08 4.66 10.78
CA THR A 159 -6.73 4.29 9.41
C THR A 159 -7.33 2.94 9.06
N THR A 160 -8.44 2.98 8.30
CA THR A 160 -9.10 1.79 7.76
C THR A 160 -8.38 1.22 6.55
N LEU A 161 -8.76 0.02 6.10
CA LEU A 161 -8.21 -0.58 4.88
C LEU A 161 -8.61 0.18 3.61
N ALA A 162 -9.88 0.59 3.53
CA ALA A 162 -10.34 1.46 2.45
C ALA A 162 -9.86 2.89 2.72
N HIS A 163 -9.27 3.53 1.71
CA HIS A 163 -8.84 4.92 1.76
C HIS A 163 -8.97 5.61 0.41
N HIS A 164 -8.90 6.95 0.42
CA HIS A 164 -9.29 7.77 -0.73
C HIS A 164 -8.14 8.21 -1.63
N ASN A 165 -6.89 7.94 -1.23
CA ASN A 165 -5.68 8.56 -1.79
C ASN A 165 -4.69 7.56 -2.43
N HIS A 166 -5.18 6.45 -3.01
CA HIS A 166 -4.36 5.38 -3.60
C HIS A 166 -3.29 5.88 -4.57
N ILE A 167 -3.66 6.80 -5.47
CA ILE A 167 -2.73 7.33 -6.48
C ILE A 167 -1.45 7.93 -5.88
N PHE A 168 -1.55 8.56 -4.70
CA PHE A 168 -0.42 9.12 -3.98
C PHE A 168 0.28 8.06 -3.11
N THR A 169 -0.48 7.25 -2.38
CA THR A 169 0.09 6.27 -1.45
C THR A 169 0.85 5.18 -2.16
N ASP A 170 0.37 4.72 -3.32
CA ASP A 170 1.03 3.67 -4.11
C ASP A 170 2.37 4.19 -4.66
N ALA A 171 2.40 5.44 -5.13
CA ALA A 171 3.64 6.09 -5.55
C ALA A 171 4.62 6.24 -4.36
N PHE A 172 4.14 6.66 -3.19
CA PHE A 172 4.98 6.80 -2.00
C PHE A 172 5.51 5.47 -1.50
N GLU A 173 4.72 4.39 -1.58
CA GLU A 173 5.16 3.04 -1.20
C GLU A 173 6.27 2.53 -2.13
N VAL A 174 6.15 2.75 -3.44
CA VAL A 174 7.22 2.44 -4.40
C VAL A 174 8.50 3.21 -4.08
N LEU A 175 8.39 4.52 -3.80
CA LEU A 175 9.54 5.35 -3.45
C LEU A 175 10.16 4.92 -2.12
N ALA A 176 9.34 4.65 -1.10
CA ALA A 176 9.78 4.18 0.21
C ALA A 176 10.53 2.84 0.13
N GLU A 177 10.00 1.88 -0.62
CA GLU A 177 10.63 0.57 -0.85
C GLU A 177 11.96 0.72 -1.59
N ASN A 178 12.04 1.58 -2.60
CA ASN A 178 13.32 1.86 -3.27
C ASN A 178 14.35 2.51 -2.34
N PHE A 179 13.93 3.42 -1.44
CA PHE A 179 14.84 3.97 -0.44
C PHE A 179 15.29 2.92 0.58
N GLU A 180 14.42 1.98 0.97
CA GLU A 180 14.79 0.83 1.81
C GLU A 180 15.85 -0.05 1.10
N PHE A 181 15.66 -0.37 -0.18
CA PHE A 181 16.64 -1.14 -0.97
C PHE A 181 17.98 -0.43 -1.18
N ARG A 182 18.01 0.89 -1.04
CA ARG A 182 19.21 1.72 -1.10
C ARG A 182 19.77 2.09 0.28
N GLU A 183 19.25 1.48 1.35
CA GLU A 183 19.64 1.72 2.74
C GLU A 183 19.54 3.22 3.13
N ASN A 184 18.60 3.95 2.55
CA ASN A 184 18.31 5.36 2.84
C ASN A 184 17.11 5.47 3.78
N GLU A 185 17.35 5.17 5.07
CA GLU A 185 16.31 5.10 6.09
C GLU A 185 15.52 6.41 6.27
N GLY A 186 16.20 7.56 6.17
CA GLY A 186 15.58 8.87 6.35
C GLY A 186 14.51 9.17 5.31
N SER A 187 14.83 8.95 4.03
CA SER A 187 13.89 9.17 2.93
C SER A 187 12.78 8.12 2.93
N CYS A 188 13.11 6.85 3.23
CA CYS A 188 12.13 5.79 3.41
C CYS A 188 11.08 6.17 4.46
N LEU A 189 11.52 6.59 5.64
CA LEU A 189 10.62 6.99 6.74
C LEU A 189 9.76 8.21 6.39
N ALA A 190 10.29 9.17 5.63
CA ALA A 190 9.52 10.34 5.19
C ALA A 190 8.33 9.91 4.30
N PHE A 191 8.57 9.07 3.30
CA PHE A 191 7.52 8.57 2.41
C PHE A 191 6.56 7.61 3.13
N LEU A 192 7.02 6.75 4.04
CA LEU A 192 6.15 5.90 4.84
C LEU A 192 5.18 6.71 5.72
N ARG A 193 5.67 7.77 6.38
CA ARG A 193 4.83 8.68 7.18
C ARG A 193 3.85 9.46 6.31
N ALA A 194 4.29 9.93 5.14
CA ALA A 194 3.43 10.60 4.18
C ALA A 194 2.30 9.67 3.70
N ALA A 195 2.62 8.45 3.27
CA ALA A 195 1.61 7.47 2.86
C ALA A 195 0.63 7.20 4.01
N SER A 196 1.15 7.02 5.22
CA SER A 196 0.36 6.74 6.42
C SER A 196 -0.65 7.84 6.75
N VAL A 197 -0.27 9.12 6.66
CA VAL A 197 -1.22 10.21 6.91
C VAL A 197 -2.26 10.30 5.79
N LEU A 198 -1.88 10.11 4.53
CA LEU A 198 -2.83 10.15 3.40
C LEU A 198 -3.86 9.01 3.43
N LYS A 199 -3.47 7.83 3.91
CA LYS A 199 -4.40 6.70 4.13
C LYS A 199 -5.48 7.01 5.16
N SER A 200 -5.19 7.87 6.14
CA SER A 200 -6.14 8.22 7.21
C SER A 200 -7.12 9.33 6.84
N LEU A 201 -6.95 10.01 5.69
CA LEU A 201 -7.81 11.12 5.32
C LEU A 201 -9.20 10.62 4.90
N PRO A 202 -10.28 11.26 5.37
CA PRO A 202 -11.65 10.91 5.00
C PRO A 202 -12.08 11.50 3.64
N PHE A 203 -11.12 12.04 2.86
CA PHE A 203 -11.36 12.67 1.58
C PHE A 203 -10.20 12.43 0.62
N THR A 204 -10.48 12.57 -0.68
CA THR A 204 -9.47 12.56 -1.76
C THR A 204 -8.84 13.93 -1.89
N ILE A 205 -7.51 14.00 -1.92
CA ILE A 205 -6.77 15.21 -2.29
C ILE A 205 -6.98 15.47 -3.79
N ILE A 206 -7.45 16.66 -4.14
CA ILE A 206 -7.72 17.08 -5.52
C ILE A 206 -6.80 18.25 -5.90
N THR A 207 -6.44 19.09 -4.94
CA THR A 207 -5.60 20.27 -5.14
C THR A 207 -4.51 20.36 -4.07
N MET A 208 -3.43 21.09 -4.36
CA MET A 208 -2.36 21.32 -3.37
C MET A 208 -2.86 22.04 -2.11
N LYS A 209 -3.96 22.81 -2.20
CA LYS A 209 -4.60 23.43 -1.04
C LYS A 209 -5.13 22.40 -0.04
N ASP A 210 -5.57 21.24 -0.52
CA ASP A 210 -6.06 20.17 0.36
C ASP A 210 -4.94 19.56 1.23
N THR A 211 -3.68 19.84 0.91
CA THR A 211 -2.51 19.41 1.70
C THR A 211 -2.16 20.38 2.84
N GLU A 212 -2.80 21.55 2.91
CA GLU A 212 -2.55 22.55 3.94
C GLU A 212 -2.90 22.01 5.33
N GLY A 213 -1.97 22.17 6.29
CA GLY A 213 -2.15 21.70 7.66
C GLY A 213 -1.94 20.19 7.87
N ILE A 214 -1.77 19.39 6.81
CA ILE A 214 -1.48 17.96 6.93
C ILE A 214 -0.01 17.76 7.33
N PRO A 215 0.28 17.06 8.45
CA PRO A 215 1.65 16.83 8.89
C PRO A 215 2.39 15.84 7.98
N CYS A 216 3.70 15.72 8.16
CA CYS A 216 4.54 14.73 7.46
C CYS A 216 4.68 14.93 5.93
N LEU A 217 4.13 16.01 5.37
CA LEU A 217 4.28 16.38 3.96
C LEU A 217 5.40 17.40 3.78
N GLY A 218 6.65 16.95 3.73
CA GLY A 218 7.81 17.80 3.40
C GLY A 218 7.87 18.15 1.90
N ASP A 219 8.73 19.10 1.53
CA ASP A 219 8.79 19.65 0.15
C ASP A 219 8.94 18.59 -0.93
N LYS A 220 9.80 17.58 -0.70
CA LYS A 220 9.96 16.47 -1.66
C LYS A 220 8.66 15.69 -1.85
N VAL A 221 7.95 15.38 -0.76
CA VAL A 221 6.67 14.66 -0.81
C VAL A 221 5.62 15.52 -1.52
N LYS A 222 5.55 16.82 -1.20
CA LYS A 222 4.63 17.76 -1.86
C LYS A 222 4.89 17.89 -3.35
N GLY A 223 6.15 17.90 -3.79
CA GLY A 223 6.49 17.90 -5.21
C GLY A 223 5.94 16.67 -5.95
N VAL A 224 5.96 15.49 -5.32
CA VAL A 224 5.36 14.28 -5.89
C VAL A 224 3.83 14.36 -5.92
N ILE A 225 3.20 14.96 -4.89
CA ILE A 225 1.74 15.20 -4.89
C ILE A 225 1.34 16.15 -6.02
N GLU A 226 2.07 17.26 -6.16
CA GLU A 226 1.83 18.27 -7.20
C GLU A 226 1.93 17.65 -8.59
N GLU A 227 3.00 16.90 -8.86
CA GLU A 227 3.18 16.15 -10.11
C GLU A 227 2.00 15.19 -10.38
N ILE A 228 1.57 14.41 -9.38
CA ILE A 228 0.45 13.48 -9.56
C ILE A 228 -0.87 14.23 -9.83
N ILE A 229 -1.08 15.40 -9.22
CA ILE A 229 -2.27 16.23 -9.48
C ILE A 229 -2.24 16.79 -10.90
N GLU A 230 -1.08 17.22 -11.39
CA GLU A 230 -0.91 17.85 -12.71
C GLU A 230 -0.93 16.81 -13.85
N ASP A 231 -0.19 15.72 -13.69
CA ASP A 231 0.10 14.76 -14.76
C ASP A 231 -0.64 13.41 -14.60
N GLY A 232 -1.21 13.15 -13.42
CA GLY A 232 -1.91 11.89 -13.12
C GLY A 232 -1.00 10.70 -12.79
N GLU A 233 0.32 10.89 -12.77
CA GLU A 233 1.31 9.89 -12.37
C GLU A 233 2.56 10.56 -11.79
N SER A 234 3.37 9.83 -11.01
CA SER A 234 4.68 10.33 -10.58
C SER A 234 5.78 9.82 -11.49
N SER A 235 6.58 10.72 -12.08
CA SER A 235 7.74 10.34 -12.89
C SER A 235 8.84 9.70 -12.05
N GLU A 236 9.03 10.12 -10.79
CA GLU A 236 10.02 9.51 -9.88
C GLU A 236 9.62 8.05 -9.58
N ALA A 237 8.36 7.79 -9.25
CA ALA A 237 7.88 6.43 -9.01
C ALA A 237 7.97 5.56 -10.28
N LYS A 238 7.60 6.12 -11.43
CA LYS A 238 7.71 5.44 -12.73
C LYS A 238 9.15 5.12 -13.11
N ALA A 239 10.10 6.02 -12.83
CA ALA A 239 11.51 5.78 -13.05
C ALA A 239 12.02 4.62 -12.16
N VAL A 240 11.59 4.56 -10.90
CA VAL A 240 11.89 3.44 -9.99
C VAL A 240 11.34 2.12 -10.49
N LEU A 241 10.09 2.09 -10.97
CA LEU A 241 9.48 0.87 -11.53
C LEU A 241 10.23 0.36 -12.77
N ASN A 242 10.94 1.23 -13.49
CA ASN A 242 11.79 0.87 -14.64
C ASN A 242 13.26 0.65 -14.27
N ASP A 243 13.66 0.85 -13.01
CA ASP A 243 15.04 0.68 -12.55
C ASP A 243 15.38 -0.80 -12.40
N GLU A 244 16.46 -1.24 -13.06
CA GLU A 244 16.87 -2.66 -13.08
C GLU A 244 17.24 -3.17 -11.68
N ARG A 245 17.85 -2.29 -10.86
CA ARG A 245 18.26 -2.64 -9.49
C ARG A 245 17.03 -2.83 -8.62
N TYR A 246 16.07 -1.91 -8.65
CA TYR A 246 14.81 -2.03 -7.92
C TYR A 246 14.08 -3.31 -8.29
N ASN A 247 13.91 -3.59 -9.59
CA ASN A 247 13.23 -4.79 -10.06
C ASN A 247 13.96 -6.08 -9.64
N SER A 248 15.30 -6.11 -9.73
CA SER A 248 16.09 -7.24 -9.28
C SER A 248 15.96 -7.47 -7.77
N PHE A 249 16.02 -6.39 -6.99
CA PHE A 249 15.87 -6.47 -5.53
C PHE A 249 14.50 -6.97 -5.14
N LYS A 250 13.43 -6.39 -5.70
CA LYS A 250 12.05 -6.81 -5.47
C LYS A 250 11.83 -8.28 -5.80
N LEU A 251 12.39 -8.73 -6.94
CA LEU A 251 12.34 -10.14 -7.34
C LEU A 251 13.12 -11.04 -6.35
N PHE A 252 14.33 -10.67 -5.97
CA PHE A 252 15.16 -11.49 -5.09
C PHE A 252 14.58 -11.59 -3.68
N THR A 253 14.14 -10.47 -3.10
CA THR A 253 13.53 -10.45 -1.77
C THR A 253 12.15 -11.08 -1.72
N SER A 254 11.54 -11.40 -2.87
CA SER A 254 10.33 -12.24 -2.90
C SER A 254 10.57 -13.68 -2.48
N VAL A 255 11.83 -14.14 -2.47
CA VAL A 255 12.21 -15.48 -2.03
C VAL A 255 12.40 -15.48 -0.52
N PHE A 256 11.65 -16.31 0.20
CA PHE A 256 11.84 -16.52 1.64
C PHE A 256 13.30 -16.88 1.97
N GLY A 257 13.89 -16.17 2.94
CA GLY A 257 15.32 -16.29 3.29
C GLY A 257 16.29 -15.40 2.50
N VAL A 258 15.78 -14.55 1.61
CA VAL A 258 16.61 -13.58 0.85
C VAL A 258 16.32 -12.15 1.33
N GLY A 259 17.28 -11.56 2.03
CA GLY A 259 17.26 -10.14 2.43
C GLY A 259 18.20 -9.27 1.60
N LEU A 260 18.25 -7.96 1.92
CA LEU A 260 18.98 -6.94 1.17
C LEU A 260 20.45 -7.29 0.88
N LYS A 261 21.17 -7.86 1.86
CA LYS A 261 22.58 -8.24 1.70
C LYS A 261 22.77 -9.32 0.63
N THR A 262 21.88 -10.32 0.61
CA THR A 262 21.92 -11.39 -0.40
C THR A 262 21.51 -10.85 -1.76
N SER A 263 20.48 -9.99 -1.82
CA SER A 263 20.04 -9.35 -3.06
C SER A 263 21.14 -8.47 -3.67
N GLU A 264 21.85 -7.69 -2.86
CA GLU A 264 23.00 -6.88 -3.29
C GLU A 264 24.12 -7.75 -3.84
N LYS A 265 24.46 -8.84 -3.14
CA LYS A 265 25.46 -9.80 -3.59
C LYS A 265 25.09 -10.37 -4.97
N TRP A 266 23.88 -10.90 -5.12
CA TRP A 266 23.43 -11.50 -6.38
C TRP A 266 23.37 -10.47 -7.51
N PHE A 267 22.90 -9.27 -7.23
CA PHE A 267 22.88 -8.19 -8.21
C PHE A 267 24.28 -7.82 -8.70
N ARG A 268 25.26 -7.70 -7.80
CA ARG A 268 26.69 -7.45 -8.13
C ARG A 268 27.33 -8.59 -8.92
N MET A 269 26.88 -9.82 -8.71
CA MET A 269 27.29 -10.98 -9.51
C MET A 269 26.66 -11.01 -10.91
N GLY A 270 25.79 -10.06 -11.25
CA GLY A 270 25.14 -9.96 -12.56
C GLY A 270 23.85 -10.77 -12.68
N PHE A 271 23.34 -11.34 -11.58
CA PHE A 271 22.03 -12.00 -11.62
C PHE A 271 20.91 -10.98 -11.76
N ARG A 272 19.88 -11.35 -12.53
CA ARG A 272 18.63 -10.59 -12.74
C ARG A 272 17.37 -11.46 -12.66
N THR A 273 17.53 -12.79 -12.61
CA THR A 273 16.40 -13.74 -12.60
C THR A 273 16.62 -14.85 -11.59
N LEU A 274 15.54 -15.31 -10.96
CA LEU A 274 15.57 -16.43 -10.01
C LEU A 274 16.01 -17.75 -10.66
N SER A 275 15.65 -17.98 -11.93
CA SER A 275 16.07 -19.18 -12.66
C SER A 275 17.58 -19.29 -12.75
N LYS A 276 18.29 -18.21 -13.14
CA LYS A 276 19.76 -18.23 -13.21
C LYS A 276 20.40 -18.46 -11.85
N ILE A 277 19.86 -17.83 -10.80
CA ILE A 277 20.30 -18.05 -9.41
C ILE A 277 20.15 -19.53 -9.03
N LYS A 278 18.96 -20.11 -9.24
CA LYS A 278 18.63 -21.49 -8.87
C LYS A 278 19.49 -22.53 -9.59
N THR A 279 19.89 -22.27 -10.84
CA THR A 279 20.72 -23.19 -11.64
C THR A 279 22.23 -23.01 -11.47
N ASP A 280 22.66 -21.93 -10.80
CA ASP A 280 24.07 -21.64 -10.61
C ASP A 280 24.70 -22.63 -9.63
N LYS A 281 25.73 -23.36 -10.08
CA LYS A 281 26.39 -24.41 -9.28
C LYS A 281 27.40 -23.87 -8.26
N THR A 282 27.74 -22.59 -8.32
CA THR A 282 28.73 -21.95 -7.44
C THR A 282 28.07 -21.32 -6.22
N LEU A 283 26.79 -20.93 -6.34
CA LEU A 283 26.00 -20.41 -5.24
C LEU A 283 25.72 -21.50 -4.20
N LYS A 284 25.84 -21.11 -2.94
CA LYS A 284 25.39 -21.90 -1.79
C LYS A 284 24.19 -21.20 -1.18
N PHE A 285 23.13 -21.95 -0.96
CA PHE A 285 21.91 -21.47 -0.33
C PHE A 285 21.88 -21.86 1.14
N THR A 286 21.24 -21.03 1.97
CA THR A 286 20.88 -21.43 3.33
C THR A 286 19.66 -22.34 3.29
N ARG A 287 19.42 -23.16 4.34
CA ARG A 287 18.19 -23.98 4.46
C ARG A 287 16.91 -23.16 4.25
N MET A 288 16.90 -21.92 4.73
CA MET A 288 15.78 -20.98 4.57
C MET A 288 15.58 -20.60 3.09
N GLN A 289 16.67 -20.31 2.37
CA GLN A 289 16.63 -20.00 0.93
C GLN A 289 16.26 -21.22 0.08
N GLU A 290 16.74 -22.41 0.44
CA GLU A 290 16.36 -23.66 -0.23
C GLU A 290 14.84 -23.89 -0.12
N ALA A 291 14.27 -23.74 1.08
CA ALA A 291 12.84 -23.81 1.28
C ALA A 291 12.09 -22.69 0.52
N GLY A 292 12.64 -21.47 0.53
CA GLY A 292 12.10 -20.34 -0.22
C GLY A 292 12.04 -20.58 -1.73
N PHE A 293 13.06 -21.21 -2.32
CA PHE A 293 13.06 -21.58 -3.74
C PHE A 293 12.21 -22.81 -4.06
N LEU A 294 12.07 -23.73 -3.11
CA LEU A 294 11.28 -24.95 -3.27
C LEU A 294 9.77 -24.64 -3.27
N TYR A 295 9.35 -23.69 -2.44
CA TYR A 295 7.94 -23.33 -2.26
C TYR A 295 7.58 -21.94 -2.79
N HIS A 296 8.45 -21.31 -3.59
CA HIS A 296 8.32 -19.91 -4.05
C HIS A 296 6.95 -19.59 -4.65
N GLU A 297 6.45 -20.44 -5.55
CA GLU A 297 5.17 -20.21 -6.23
C GLU A 297 3.99 -20.13 -5.24
N ASP A 298 3.95 -21.03 -4.24
CA ASP A 298 2.92 -21.03 -3.21
C ASP A 298 3.08 -19.83 -2.25
N LEU A 299 4.32 -19.47 -1.90
CA LEU A 299 4.61 -18.39 -0.93
C LEU A 299 4.42 -16.98 -1.50
N VAL A 300 4.61 -16.78 -2.81
CA VAL A 300 4.30 -15.51 -3.47
C VAL A 300 2.80 -15.36 -3.71
N SER A 301 2.07 -16.47 -3.85
CA SER A 301 0.61 -16.46 -3.85
C SER A 301 0.07 -16.01 -2.49
N ARG A 302 -0.81 -15.01 -2.49
CA ARG A 302 -1.38 -14.47 -1.26
C ARG A 302 -2.13 -15.55 -0.48
N VAL A 303 -2.03 -15.50 0.85
CA VAL A 303 -2.86 -16.30 1.75
C VAL A 303 -4.23 -15.63 1.86
N THR A 304 -5.31 -16.36 1.68
CA THR A 304 -6.69 -15.86 1.81
C THR A 304 -7.23 -16.05 3.22
N ARG A 305 -8.29 -15.31 3.59
CA ARG A 305 -8.97 -15.51 4.88
C ARG A 305 -9.37 -16.97 5.14
N PRO A 306 -10.02 -17.71 4.21
CA PRO A 306 -10.32 -19.13 4.44
C PRO A 306 -9.08 -20.00 4.69
N GLU A 307 -7.97 -19.73 4.00
CA GLU A 307 -6.71 -20.43 4.25
C GLU A 307 -6.16 -20.10 5.64
N ALA A 308 -6.21 -18.83 6.06
CA ALA A 308 -5.78 -18.40 7.39
C ALA A 308 -6.64 -19.02 8.51
N ASP A 309 -7.96 -19.12 8.29
CA ASP A 309 -8.88 -19.77 9.24
C ASP A 309 -8.61 -21.27 9.33
N ALA A 310 -8.35 -21.94 8.21
CA ALA A 310 -7.96 -23.36 8.19
C ALA A 310 -6.63 -23.60 8.91
N VAL A 311 -5.64 -22.69 8.75
CA VAL A 311 -4.40 -22.70 9.54
C VAL A 311 -4.70 -22.45 11.02
N SER A 312 -5.62 -21.55 11.36
CA SER A 312 -6.00 -21.31 12.77
C SER A 312 -6.53 -22.57 13.45
N VAL A 313 -7.34 -23.37 12.74
CA VAL A 313 -7.80 -24.67 13.24
C VAL A 313 -6.61 -25.62 13.48
N LEU A 314 -5.70 -25.74 12.51
CA LEU A 314 -4.49 -26.57 12.65
C LEU A 314 -3.62 -26.17 13.85
N VAL A 315 -3.41 -24.87 14.06
CA VAL A 315 -2.64 -24.35 15.20
C VAL A 315 -3.34 -24.66 16.52
N LYS A 316 -4.65 -24.44 16.61
CA LYS A 316 -5.43 -24.73 17.81
C LYS A 316 -5.43 -26.21 18.16
N GLU A 317 -5.67 -27.09 17.19
CA GLU A 317 -5.61 -28.56 17.37
C GLU A 317 -4.26 -28.99 17.94
N ALA A 318 -3.17 -28.49 17.37
CA ALA A 318 -1.82 -28.88 17.79
C ALA A 318 -1.43 -28.31 19.16
N VAL A 319 -1.77 -27.04 19.45
CA VAL A 319 -1.44 -26.40 20.73
C VAL A 319 -2.25 -27.01 21.87
N TRP A 320 -3.56 -27.19 21.71
CA TRP A 320 -4.43 -27.73 22.76
C TRP A 320 -4.18 -29.21 23.07
N ALA A 321 -3.52 -29.95 22.17
CA ALA A 321 -3.04 -31.31 22.48
C ALA A 321 -2.00 -31.35 23.62
N PHE A 322 -1.30 -30.23 23.87
CA PHE A 322 -0.27 -30.13 24.90
C PHE A 322 -0.59 -29.12 26.00
N LEU A 323 -1.38 -28.08 25.69
CA LEU A 323 -1.76 -27.03 26.63
C LEU A 323 -3.23 -26.63 26.41
N PRO A 324 -4.19 -27.37 26.98
CA PRO A 324 -5.62 -27.20 26.69
C PRO A 324 -6.20 -25.82 27.03
N ASP A 325 -5.63 -25.15 28.05
CA ASP A 325 -6.08 -23.83 28.51
C ASP A 325 -5.40 -22.66 27.77
N ALA A 326 -4.59 -22.95 26.75
CA ALA A 326 -3.91 -21.92 25.99
C ALA A 326 -4.88 -21.05 25.18
N PHE A 327 -4.63 -19.75 25.19
CA PHE A 327 -5.21 -18.78 24.28
C PHE A 327 -4.35 -18.70 23.01
N ILE A 328 -4.99 -18.91 21.85
CA ILE A 328 -4.38 -18.78 20.52
C ILE A 328 -5.12 -17.68 19.77
N THR A 329 -4.44 -16.57 19.51
CA THR A 329 -5.02 -15.40 18.83
C THR A 329 -4.32 -15.19 17.49
N MET A 330 -5.09 -15.14 16.40
CA MET A 330 -4.58 -14.70 15.10
C MET A 330 -4.27 -13.20 15.17
N THR A 331 -3.06 -12.80 14.79
CA THR A 331 -2.58 -11.42 14.87
C THR A 331 -2.33 -10.85 13.47
N GLY A 332 -1.37 -9.93 13.32
CA GLY A 332 -0.91 -9.46 12.02
C GLY A 332 -1.98 -8.80 11.16
N GLY A 333 -1.79 -8.92 9.83
CA GLY A 333 -2.68 -8.30 8.84
C GLY A 333 -4.13 -8.78 8.92
N PHE A 334 -4.34 -10.06 9.20
CA PHE A 334 -5.67 -10.65 9.29
C PHE A 334 -6.47 -10.11 10.48
N ARG A 335 -5.84 -9.91 11.66
CA ARG A 335 -6.51 -9.26 12.80
C ARG A 335 -6.93 -7.82 12.50
N ARG A 336 -6.16 -7.11 11.66
CA ARG A 336 -6.50 -5.76 11.18
C ARG A 336 -7.52 -5.73 10.04
N GLY A 337 -8.16 -6.87 9.74
CA GLY A 337 -9.25 -6.97 8.77
C GLY A 337 -8.83 -7.30 7.35
N LYS A 338 -7.55 -7.54 7.04
CA LYS A 338 -7.15 -7.90 5.67
C LYS A 338 -7.74 -9.24 5.26
N ASP A 339 -8.29 -9.30 4.05
CA ASP A 339 -8.79 -10.56 3.47
C ASP A 339 -7.68 -11.40 2.86
N VAL A 340 -6.52 -10.79 2.61
CA VAL A 340 -5.33 -11.44 2.06
C VAL A 340 -4.05 -11.02 2.80
N GLY A 341 -3.14 -11.96 2.99
CA GLY A 341 -1.85 -11.82 3.68
C GLY A 341 -0.69 -12.46 2.91
N HIS A 342 0.53 -12.29 3.41
CA HIS A 342 1.71 -13.05 2.96
C HIS A 342 1.93 -14.30 3.80
N ASP A 343 1.52 -14.23 5.06
CA ASP A 343 1.70 -15.22 6.13
C ASP A 343 0.53 -15.11 7.12
N VAL A 344 0.47 -16.05 8.05
CA VAL A 344 -0.50 -16.07 9.15
C VAL A 344 0.24 -16.06 10.48
N ASP A 345 0.02 -15.01 11.27
CA ASP A 345 0.68 -14.80 12.56
C ASP A 345 -0.22 -15.25 13.72
N PHE A 346 0.34 -15.94 14.71
CA PHE A 346 -0.36 -16.34 15.92
C PHE A 346 0.42 -15.99 17.18
N LEU A 347 -0.30 -15.40 18.13
CA LEU A 347 0.15 -15.25 19.51
C LEU A 347 -0.46 -16.35 20.37
N ILE A 348 0.38 -17.04 21.12
CA ILE A 348 0.03 -18.11 22.05
C ILE A 348 0.43 -17.68 23.46
N THR A 349 -0.45 -17.92 24.41
CA THR A 349 -0.19 -17.71 25.84
C THR A 349 -1.13 -18.57 26.67
N SER A 350 -0.79 -18.89 27.92
CA SER A 350 -1.67 -19.70 28.79
C SER A 350 -1.64 -19.17 30.22
N PRO A 351 -2.79 -18.99 30.87
CA PRO A 351 -2.81 -18.68 32.29
C PRO A 351 -2.29 -19.89 33.08
N GLY A 352 -1.42 -19.66 34.06
CA GLY A 352 -0.96 -20.69 34.98
C GLY A 352 0.04 -21.71 34.38
N SER A 353 0.49 -21.56 33.13
CA SER A 353 1.60 -22.37 32.60
C SER A 353 2.89 -22.09 33.35
N THR A 354 3.69 -23.13 33.55
CA THR A 354 5.05 -23.00 34.06
C THR A 354 6.00 -22.54 32.94
N GLU A 355 7.10 -21.87 33.29
CA GLU A 355 8.10 -21.42 32.31
C GLU A 355 8.64 -22.57 31.44
N GLU A 356 8.72 -23.79 31.99
CA GLU A 356 9.17 -24.97 31.25
C GLU A 356 8.12 -25.43 30.24
N GLU A 357 6.84 -25.42 30.59
CA GLU A 357 5.77 -25.73 29.64
C GLU A 357 5.74 -24.74 28.48
N GLU A 358 5.90 -23.44 28.76
CA GLU A 358 5.97 -22.40 27.74
C GLU A 358 7.16 -22.63 26.79
N LYS A 359 8.35 -22.92 27.33
CA LYS A 359 9.56 -23.19 26.54
C LYS A 359 9.43 -24.44 25.68
N GLN A 360 8.77 -25.48 26.16
CA GLN A 360 8.65 -26.76 25.44
C GLN A 360 7.48 -26.80 24.45
N LEU A 361 6.50 -25.89 24.55
CA LEU A 361 5.28 -25.96 23.76
C LEU A 361 5.54 -25.95 22.25
N LEU A 362 6.30 -24.97 21.76
CA LEU A 362 6.58 -24.86 20.32
C LEU A 362 7.37 -26.06 19.79
N HIS A 363 8.30 -26.62 20.58
CA HIS A 363 9.00 -27.86 20.25
C HIS A 363 8.04 -29.04 20.07
N LYS A 364 7.10 -29.23 21.01
CA LYS A 364 6.10 -30.31 20.97
C LYS A 364 5.17 -30.16 19.76
N VAL A 365 4.69 -28.94 19.49
CA VAL A 365 3.83 -28.63 18.34
C VAL A 365 4.55 -28.92 17.01
N MET A 366 5.80 -28.50 16.85
CA MET A 366 6.58 -28.80 15.65
C MET A 366 6.81 -30.31 15.46
N ASN A 367 7.17 -31.02 16.53
CA ASN A 367 7.37 -32.47 16.49
C ASN A 367 6.07 -33.22 16.11
N LEU A 368 4.90 -32.71 16.51
CA LEU A 368 3.61 -33.26 16.10
C LEU A 368 3.41 -33.08 14.58
N TRP A 369 3.58 -31.87 14.06
CA TRP A 369 3.42 -31.60 12.63
C TRP A 369 4.46 -32.29 11.75
N GLU A 370 5.67 -32.51 12.26
CA GLU A 370 6.68 -33.31 11.57
C GLU A 370 6.23 -34.77 11.42
N LYS A 371 5.70 -35.38 12.50
CA LYS A 371 5.13 -36.74 12.46
C LYS A 371 3.92 -36.86 11.55
N GLU A 372 3.11 -35.82 11.45
CA GLU A 372 1.95 -35.76 10.56
C GLU A 372 2.31 -35.40 9.11
N GLY A 373 3.57 -35.07 8.82
CA GLY A 373 4.01 -34.67 7.49
C GLY A 373 3.45 -33.31 7.03
N LEU A 374 3.11 -32.44 7.99
CA LEU A 374 2.61 -31.09 7.76
C LEU A 374 3.70 -30.02 7.81
N LEU A 375 4.84 -30.29 8.47
CA LEU A 375 5.94 -29.34 8.62
C LEU A 375 6.89 -29.40 7.41
N LEU A 376 6.99 -28.31 6.65
CA LEU A 376 7.87 -28.21 5.48
C LEU A 376 9.18 -27.46 5.79
N TYR A 377 9.11 -26.48 6.68
CA TYR A 377 10.25 -25.72 7.16
C TYR A 377 9.96 -25.18 8.56
N TYR A 378 11.01 -25.02 9.37
CA TYR A 378 10.95 -24.28 10.63
C TYR A 378 12.29 -23.62 10.95
N ASP A 379 12.21 -22.46 11.61
CA ASP A 379 13.29 -21.79 12.31
C ASP A 379 12.80 -21.35 13.68
N LEU A 380 13.22 -22.07 14.73
CA LEU A 380 12.84 -21.77 16.10
C LEU A 380 13.90 -20.86 16.72
N VAL A 381 13.44 -19.71 17.24
CA VAL A 381 14.24 -18.77 17.99
C VAL A 381 13.83 -18.86 19.46
N GLU A 382 14.77 -19.30 20.30
CA GLU A 382 14.55 -19.40 21.74
C GLU A 382 14.32 -18.03 22.38
N SER A 383 13.55 -18.02 23.48
CA SER A 383 13.28 -16.77 24.19
C SER A 383 14.56 -16.21 24.80
N THR A 384 14.74 -14.91 24.63
CA THR A 384 15.74 -14.08 25.32
C THR A 384 15.07 -13.05 26.23
N PHE A 385 13.81 -13.30 26.57
CA PHE A 385 12.99 -12.39 27.38
C PHE A 385 13.52 -12.35 28.82
N GLU A 386 13.64 -11.13 29.33
CA GLU A 386 14.10 -10.85 30.69
C GLU A 386 13.03 -10.00 31.39
N LYS A 387 12.36 -10.58 32.40
CA LYS A 387 11.18 -9.99 33.06
C LYS A 387 11.41 -8.58 33.64
N LEU A 388 12.62 -8.29 34.10
CA LEU A 388 12.97 -7.02 34.74
C LEU A 388 13.72 -6.06 33.82
N LYS A 389 13.96 -6.44 32.57
CA LYS A 389 14.67 -5.60 31.61
C LYS A 389 13.78 -4.46 31.16
N LEU A 390 14.37 -3.26 31.09
CA LEU A 390 13.66 -2.10 30.57
C LEU A 390 13.31 -2.30 29.09
N PRO A 391 12.14 -1.81 28.63
CA PRO A 391 11.76 -1.92 27.23
C PRO A 391 12.81 -1.32 26.29
N SER A 392 12.83 -1.77 25.04
CA SER A 392 13.78 -1.21 24.07
C SER A 392 13.53 0.28 23.81
N ARG A 393 14.62 1.04 23.59
CA ARG A 393 14.55 2.42 23.07
C ARG A 393 14.43 2.49 21.55
N LYS A 394 14.71 1.37 20.85
CA LYS A 394 14.64 1.32 19.39
C LYS A 394 13.20 1.09 18.98
N VAL A 395 12.68 1.96 18.10
CA VAL A 395 11.29 1.87 17.60
C VAL A 395 11.05 0.62 16.75
N ASP A 396 12.10 0.12 16.09
CA ASP A 396 12.07 -1.07 15.23
C ASP A 396 12.66 -2.32 15.93
N ALA A 397 12.65 -2.36 17.27
CA ALA A 397 13.19 -3.51 18.01
C ALA A 397 12.35 -4.77 17.78
N LEU A 398 13.03 -5.88 17.47
CA LEU A 398 12.47 -7.22 17.50
C LEU A 398 12.09 -7.60 18.94
N ASP A 399 11.10 -8.47 19.09
CA ASP A 399 10.76 -9.02 20.39
C ASP A 399 11.69 -10.20 20.79
N HIS A 400 11.69 -10.48 22.08
CA HIS A 400 12.52 -11.45 22.77
C HIS A 400 11.73 -12.70 23.21
N PHE A 401 10.46 -12.82 22.84
CA PHE A 401 9.68 -14.03 23.10
C PHE A 401 10.17 -15.20 22.25
N GLN A 402 9.85 -16.42 22.70
CA GLN A 402 10.09 -17.60 21.88
C GLN A 402 9.20 -17.51 20.64
N LYS A 403 9.78 -17.73 19.47
CA LYS A 403 9.06 -17.61 18.20
C LYS A 403 9.54 -18.64 17.21
N CYS A 404 8.66 -19.06 16.32
CA CYS A 404 8.99 -19.98 15.24
C CYS A 404 8.46 -19.49 13.91
N PHE A 405 9.34 -19.40 12.91
CA PHE A 405 9.00 -19.10 11.52
C PHE A 405 8.85 -20.41 10.77
N LEU A 406 7.64 -20.68 10.25
CA LEU A 406 7.27 -21.98 9.70
C LEU A 406 6.90 -21.86 8.22
N ILE A 407 7.00 -23.00 7.53
CA ILE A 407 6.21 -23.27 6.33
C ILE A 407 5.41 -24.55 6.61
N LEU A 408 4.09 -24.44 6.59
CA LEU A 408 3.17 -25.56 6.78
C LEU A 408 2.56 -26.00 5.45
N LYS A 409 2.24 -27.29 5.38
CA LYS A 409 1.52 -27.92 4.28
C LYS A 409 0.02 -27.84 4.55
N LEU A 410 -0.69 -26.93 3.90
CA LEU A 410 -2.15 -26.80 4.03
C LEU A 410 -2.86 -27.60 2.93
N HIS A 411 -3.55 -28.67 3.31
CA HIS A 411 -4.38 -29.45 2.39
C HIS A 411 -5.65 -28.69 2.00
N HIS A 412 -5.98 -28.64 0.70
CA HIS A 412 -7.14 -27.88 0.20
C HIS A 412 -8.48 -28.34 0.81
N GLN A 413 -8.59 -29.63 1.16
CA GLN A 413 -9.76 -30.19 1.83
C GLN A 413 -10.08 -29.54 3.19
N ARG A 414 -9.07 -28.96 3.86
CA ARG A 414 -9.27 -28.22 5.13
C ARG A 414 -9.78 -26.79 4.92
N VAL A 415 -9.68 -26.26 3.69
CA VAL A 415 -10.14 -24.91 3.34
C VAL A 415 -11.59 -24.97 2.84
N ASP A 416 -11.88 -25.91 1.94
CA ASP A 416 -13.20 -26.08 1.32
C ASP A 416 -13.94 -27.28 1.93
N SER A 417 -14.48 -27.13 3.13
CA SER A 417 -15.32 -28.16 3.78
C SER A 417 -16.69 -28.39 3.09
N GLY A 418 -16.89 -27.91 1.85
CA GLY A 418 -18.18 -28.04 1.14
C GLY A 418 -18.16 -27.94 -0.39
N LYS A 419 -17.01 -27.75 -1.07
CA LYS A 419 -16.95 -27.74 -2.54
C LYS A 419 -15.79 -28.61 -3.03
N SER A 420 -16.13 -29.83 -3.45
CA SER A 420 -15.25 -30.67 -4.25
C SER A 420 -15.10 -30.04 -5.64
N SER A 421 -14.27 -29.00 -5.76
CA SER A 421 -13.68 -28.68 -7.06
C SER A 421 -12.48 -29.60 -7.23
N GLN A 422 -12.52 -30.46 -8.26
CA GLN A 422 -11.36 -31.15 -8.79
C GLN A 422 -10.34 -30.08 -9.24
N LEU A 423 -9.56 -29.56 -8.30
CA LEU A 423 -8.42 -28.70 -8.59
C LEU A 423 -7.38 -29.58 -9.28
N GLN A 424 -7.26 -29.45 -10.60
CA GLN A 424 -6.14 -30.00 -11.35
C GLN A 424 -4.85 -29.36 -10.80
N GLY A 425 -4.07 -30.12 -10.03
CA GLY A 425 -2.83 -29.62 -9.44
C GLY A 425 -2.44 -30.32 -8.15
N LYS A 426 -1.43 -29.74 -7.50
CA LYS A 426 -0.92 -30.15 -6.19
C LYS A 426 -2.05 -30.08 -5.14
N PRO A 427 -2.28 -31.13 -4.31
CA PRO A 427 -3.46 -31.21 -3.43
C PRO A 427 -3.31 -30.40 -2.12
N TRP A 428 -2.32 -29.52 -2.06
CA TRP A 428 -1.96 -28.72 -0.90
C TRP A 428 -1.16 -27.49 -1.33
N LYS A 429 -1.16 -26.46 -0.48
CA LYS A 429 -0.40 -25.21 -0.64
C LYS A 429 0.57 -25.03 0.53
N ALA A 430 1.79 -24.57 0.26
CA ALA A 430 2.73 -24.16 1.30
C ALA A 430 2.31 -22.80 1.87
N ILE A 431 2.15 -22.70 3.19
CA ILE A 431 1.73 -21.46 3.87
C ILE A 431 2.79 -21.07 4.89
N ARG A 432 3.23 -19.81 4.85
CA ARG A 432 4.07 -19.23 5.91
C ARG A 432 3.23 -18.98 7.16
N VAL A 433 3.73 -19.44 8.30
CA VAL A 433 3.06 -19.27 9.60
C VAL A 433 4.10 -18.86 10.64
N ASP A 434 3.80 -17.82 11.40
CA ASP A 434 4.68 -17.33 12.46
C ASP A 434 3.97 -17.56 13.81
N LEU A 435 4.60 -18.33 14.70
CA LEU A 435 4.09 -18.60 16.05
C LEU A 435 4.93 -17.88 17.08
N VAL A 436 4.28 -17.32 18.10
CA VAL A 436 4.93 -16.59 19.19
C VAL A 436 4.34 -17.06 20.50
N MET A 437 5.19 -17.52 21.42
CA MET A 437 4.79 -17.90 22.77
C MET A 437 5.23 -16.81 23.75
N CYS A 438 4.27 -16.23 24.49
CA CYS A 438 4.56 -15.21 25.49
C CYS A 438 3.99 -15.57 26.88
N PRO A 439 4.65 -15.13 27.97
CA PRO A 439 4.09 -15.23 29.31
C PRO A 439 2.75 -14.50 29.42
N PHE A 440 1.83 -15.05 30.20
CA PHE A 440 0.46 -14.56 30.30
C PHE A 440 0.35 -13.10 30.77
N GLU A 441 1.26 -12.65 31.63
CA GLU A 441 1.32 -11.25 32.08
C GLU A 441 1.71 -10.26 30.97
N CYS A 442 2.34 -10.72 29.88
CA CYS A 442 2.80 -9.87 28.79
C CYS A 442 1.85 -9.86 27.58
N ARG A 443 0.76 -10.65 27.62
CA ARG A 443 -0.12 -10.91 26.48
C ARG A 443 -0.66 -9.65 25.81
N ALA A 444 -0.99 -8.60 26.57
CA ALA A 444 -1.53 -7.37 26.02
C ALA A 444 -0.49 -6.61 25.16
N PHE A 445 0.75 -6.52 25.65
CA PHE A 445 1.86 -5.88 24.93
C PHE A 445 2.27 -6.68 23.70
N ALA A 446 2.31 -8.02 23.84
CA ALA A 446 2.63 -8.91 22.75
C ALA A 446 1.55 -8.83 21.64
N LEU A 447 0.27 -8.85 22.03
CA LEU A 447 -0.85 -8.72 21.10
C LEU A 447 -0.81 -7.40 20.35
N LEU A 448 -0.56 -6.28 21.04
CA LEU A 448 -0.43 -4.97 20.44
C LEU A 448 0.70 -4.94 19.39
N GLY A 449 1.89 -5.37 19.80
CA GLY A 449 3.08 -5.41 18.95
C GLY A 449 2.90 -6.28 17.69
N TRP A 450 2.33 -7.48 17.86
CA TRP A 450 2.11 -8.42 16.77
C TRP A 450 0.86 -8.12 15.94
N THR A 451 -0.03 -7.24 16.41
CA THR A 451 -1.16 -6.76 15.60
C THR A 451 -0.70 -5.77 14.54
N GLY A 452 0.26 -4.90 14.83
CA GLY A 452 0.73 -3.87 13.88
C GLY A 452 -0.33 -2.79 13.57
N SER A 453 -0.23 -2.06 12.45
CA SER A 453 0.78 -2.16 11.37
C SER A 453 2.19 -1.78 11.82
N ARG A 454 3.21 -2.06 10.99
CA ARG A 454 4.59 -1.63 11.24
C ARG A 454 4.67 -0.12 11.49
N GLN A 455 3.96 0.69 10.71
CA GLN A 455 3.98 2.14 10.87
C GLN A 455 3.20 2.60 12.13
N PHE A 456 2.10 1.93 12.47
CA PHE A 456 1.36 2.16 13.71
C PHE A 456 2.23 1.94 14.95
N GLU A 457 2.91 0.79 15.02
CA GLU A 457 3.81 0.41 16.12
C GLU A 457 4.97 1.39 16.30
N ARG A 458 5.60 1.80 15.19
CA ARG A 458 6.69 2.79 15.22
C ARG A 458 6.24 4.11 15.80
N ASP A 459 5.08 4.61 15.38
CA ASP A 459 4.54 5.87 15.89
C ASP A 459 4.02 5.73 17.33
N LEU A 460 3.48 4.58 17.72
CA LEU A 460 3.05 4.34 19.10
C LEU A 460 4.24 4.38 20.07
N ARG A 461 5.35 3.71 19.75
CA ARG A 461 6.58 3.74 20.57
C ARG A 461 7.25 5.11 20.56
N ARG A 462 7.23 5.78 19.40
CA ARG A 462 7.70 7.16 19.27
C ARG A 462 6.89 8.09 20.16
N TYR A 463 5.56 8.01 20.11
CA TYR A 463 4.65 8.81 20.94
C TYR A 463 4.89 8.55 22.43
N ALA A 464 4.96 7.27 22.85
CA ALA A 464 5.25 6.90 24.23
C ALA A 464 6.56 7.55 24.72
N THR A 465 7.60 7.52 23.89
CA THR A 465 8.92 8.10 24.22
C THR A 465 8.89 9.62 24.29
N HIS A 466 8.35 10.28 23.28
CA HIS A 466 8.46 11.72 23.10
C HIS A 466 7.40 12.51 23.87
N GLU A 467 6.15 12.04 23.87
CA GLU A 467 5.02 12.77 24.44
C GLU A 467 4.72 12.32 25.88
N ARG A 468 4.98 11.05 26.22
CA ARG A 468 4.63 10.49 27.54
C ARG A 468 5.82 10.22 28.45
N LYS A 469 7.06 10.36 27.97
CA LYS A 469 8.28 9.96 28.69
C LYS A 469 8.23 8.50 29.17
N MET A 470 7.56 7.64 28.41
CA MET A 470 7.44 6.20 28.66
C MET A 470 8.29 5.41 27.67
N MET A 471 8.52 4.13 27.96
CA MET A 471 9.19 3.20 27.06
C MET A 471 8.25 2.02 26.80
N LEU A 472 7.88 1.81 25.55
CA LEU A 472 6.98 0.75 25.12
C LEU A 472 7.72 -0.17 24.16
N ASP A 473 7.59 -1.48 24.36
CA ASP A 473 7.92 -2.51 23.37
C ASP A 473 6.91 -3.68 23.46
N ASN A 474 7.20 -4.80 22.79
CA ASN A 474 6.30 -5.97 22.76
C ASN A 474 6.15 -6.67 24.12
N HIS A 475 6.95 -6.31 25.13
CA HIS A 475 7.00 -7.05 26.40
C HIS A 475 6.38 -6.26 27.54
N ALA A 476 6.58 -4.94 27.57
CA ALA A 476 6.13 -4.10 28.68
C ALA A 476 6.05 -2.62 28.34
N LEU A 477 5.42 -1.87 29.26
CA LEU A 477 5.41 -0.41 29.31
C LEU A 477 6.09 0.07 30.59
N TYR A 478 7.06 0.97 30.47
CA TYR A 478 7.79 1.56 31.60
C TYR A 478 7.63 3.08 31.65
N ASP A 479 7.16 3.61 32.78
CA ASP A 479 7.07 5.05 33.03
C ASP A 479 8.38 5.57 33.64
N LYS A 480 9.12 6.42 32.91
CA LYS A 480 10.41 6.95 33.39
C LYS A 480 10.25 7.96 34.52
N THR A 481 9.10 8.63 34.61
CA THR A 481 8.84 9.66 35.62
C THR A 481 8.54 8.98 36.95
N LYS A 482 7.64 7.99 36.94
CA LYS A 482 7.27 7.20 38.12
C LYS A 482 8.28 6.09 38.43
N ARG A 483 9.12 5.72 37.47
CA ARG A 483 10.11 4.63 37.53
C ARG A 483 9.49 3.26 37.81
N ILE A 484 8.33 2.98 37.24
CA ILE A 484 7.59 1.73 37.43
C ILE A 484 7.21 1.11 36.08
N PHE A 485 7.10 -0.22 36.08
CA PHE A 485 6.40 -0.93 35.01
C PHE A 485 4.90 -0.78 35.19
N LEU A 486 4.21 -0.40 34.12
CA LEU A 486 2.76 -0.32 34.06
C LEU A 486 2.23 -1.65 33.54
N LYS A 487 1.35 -2.30 34.32
CA LYS A 487 0.69 -3.54 33.93
C LYS A 487 -0.50 -3.23 33.03
N ALA A 488 -0.81 -4.15 32.11
CA ALA A 488 -2.00 -4.09 31.29
C ALA A 488 -2.52 -5.50 31.02
N GLU A 489 -3.83 -5.71 31.16
CA GLU A 489 -4.52 -6.96 30.85
C GLU A 489 -5.14 -6.97 29.46
N SER A 490 -5.25 -5.80 28.83
CA SER A 490 -5.88 -5.53 27.54
C SER A 490 -5.12 -4.45 26.75
N GLU A 491 -5.37 -4.35 25.44
CA GLU A 491 -4.76 -3.29 24.63
C GLU A 491 -5.29 -1.92 25.07
N GLU A 492 -6.58 -1.83 25.39
CA GLU A 492 -7.31 -0.66 25.87
C GLU A 492 -6.62 -0.04 27.10
N GLU A 493 -6.15 -0.85 28.05
CA GLU A 493 -5.39 -0.36 29.20
C GLU A 493 -4.04 0.24 28.81
N ILE A 494 -3.35 -0.31 27.80
CA ILE A 494 -2.10 0.26 27.28
C ILE A 494 -2.37 1.65 26.70
N PHE A 495 -3.44 1.81 25.90
CA PHE A 495 -3.85 3.11 25.37
C PHE A 495 -4.22 4.09 26.49
N ALA A 496 -4.94 3.63 27.51
CA ALA A 496 -5.28 4.44 28.68
C ALA A 496 -4.03 4.93 29.44
N HIS A 497 -3.03 4.06 29.66
CA HIS A 497 -1.75 4.45 30.26
C HIS A 497 -1.00 5.49 29.42
N LEU A 498 -1.09 5.38 28.11
CA LEU A 498 -0.52 6.34 27.16
C LEU A 498 -1.40 7.59 26.97
N GLY A 499 -2.55 7.69 27.64
CA GLY A 499 -3.52 8.78 27.48
C GLY A 499 -3.94 8.98 26.02
N LEU A 500 -4.14 7.88 25.30
CA LEU A 500 -4.62 7.85 23.92
C LEU A 500 -6.05 7.32 23.90
N ASP A 501 -6.86 7.83 22.98
CA ASP A 501 -8.11 7.17 22.63
C ASP A 501 -7.82 5.80 22.03
N TYR A 502 -8.61 4.80 22.39
CA TYR A 502 -8.41 3.46 21.86
C TYR A 502 -8.70 3.41 20.36
N ILE A 503 -7.76 2.81 19.62
CA ILE A 503 -7.83 2.59 18.18
C ILE A 503 -8.01 1.10 17.93
N GLU A 504 -9.11 0.76 17.27
CA GLU A 504 -9.48 -0.64 17.02
C GLU A 504 -8.50 -1.30 16.05
N PRO A 505 -8.25 -2.61 16.11
CA PRO A 505 -7.28 -3.28 15.24
C PRO A 505 -7.48 -3.01 13.75
N TRP A 506 -8.73 -2.93 13.26
CA TRP A 506 -9.05 -2.62 11.86
C TRP A 506 -8.81 -1.16 11.46
N GLU A 507 -8.58 -0.28 12.43
CA GLU A 507 -8.21 1.14 12.26
C GLU A 507 -6.69 1.37 12.41
N ARG A 508 -5.88 0.30 12.58
CA ARG A 508 -4.42 0.38 12.69
C ARG A 508 -3.71 0.11 11.36
N ASN A 509 -4.38 0.32 10.22
CA ASN A 509 -3.83 0.08 8.87
C ASN A 509 -3.00 1.27 8.35
N ALA A 510 -2.21 1.84 9.25
CA ALA A 510 -1.34 2.99 9.03
C ALA A 510 -0.18 2.71 8.07
#